data_AF-E3RL32-F1
#
_entry.id   AF-E3RL32-F1
#
_cell.length_a   1.000
_cell.length_b   1.000
_cell.length_c   1.000
_cell.angle_alpha   90.00
_cell.angle_beta   90.00
_cell.angle_gamma   90.00
#
_symmetry.space_group_name_H-M   'P 1'
#
loop_
_entity.id
_entity.type
_entity.pdbx_description
1 polymer ?
#
loop_
_entity_poly.entity_id
_entity_poly.type
_entity_poly.pdbx_seq_one_letter_code
_entity_poly.pdbx_strand_id
1 'polypeptide(L)'
;MAIAVTAVMKRGCYRLPVQGVPRRKKHPSPSYYAGLVTRSARPAAHPVSSTIPLPPKWATWRNLDHTQAKRVCQSVKSVKSSASQHPWSNWADSIMTGPASELQLTASDMWVRWKSARLAASRTSTVLTGQNQQWVLSMDGVTSNPPNGNDVLKEFLQDKSAREILSNFFVEPNSEDPSGRLNDAAIIAIDTEWWQKHPNPMTELGISELQNKFILPNIYANNILTGVQTVHARLKPYAHLHNDFPGAGDPEKFELGTTKFVTEEEARQVLVDTFVRPHELDPTNLQPIILVGHAVENEFEHILEAFGVDLLSYGTIVKVIDTQVMAEEAGIRGPRGPLISLKNLLSHFNLTVPNLHSAGNDAAATLMAAVLITLKENLYPGVGTNKPPAVVDNINIQWIVSALLTENKTPAPLWGVELFCTRCERENHLRANCFAKLQCEICKCSGVKRLYNASRTHAAGRCMFKYWALPPRDVGMHP
;
A
#
# COMPACT_ATOMS: atom_id res chain seq x y z
N MET A 1 4.25 56.55 -14.00
CA MET A 1 4.12 56.11 -15.40
C MET A 1 3.00 55.08 -15.46
N ALA A 2 1.82 55.53 -15.89
CA ALA A 2 0.63 54.70 -16.05
C ALA A 2 0.49 54.35 -17.53
N ILE A 3 0.26 53.08 -17.85
CA ILE A 3 -0.42 52.70 -19.09
C ILE A 3 -1.47 51.66 -18.70
N ALA A 4 -2.71 52.12 -18.70
CA ALA A 4 -3.90 51.30 -18.89
C ALA A 4 -4.24 51.30 -20.38
N VAL A 5 -4.55 50.13 -20.96
CA VAL A 5 -5.52 50.03 -22.06
C VAL A 5 -6.35 48.78 -21.87
N THR A 6 -7.64 49.00 -22.05
CA THR A 6 -8.82 48.21 -21.72
C THR A 6 -9.26 47.34 -22.90
N ALA A 7 -10.16 46.39 -22.60
CA ALA A 7 -11.24 45.85 -23.46
C ALA A 7 -10.89 44.72 -24.44
N VAL A 8 -11.75 43.75 -24.80
CA VAL A 8 -12.99 43.06 -24.32
C VAL A 8 -13.49 42.26 -25.55
N MET A 9 -14.27 41.19 -25.31
CA MET A 9 -15.02 40.34 -26.28
C MET A 9 -14.22 39.19 -26.94
N LYS A 10 -14.77 38.02 -27.28
CA LYS A 10 -15.93 37.17 -26.91
C LYS A 10 -15.86 36.00 -27.93
N ARG A 11 -16.05 34.77 -27.46
CA ARG A 11 -16.64 33.58 -28.14
C ARG A 11 -16.33 33.33 -29.63
N GLY A 12 -15.78 32.14 -29.91
CA GLY A 12 -15.87 31.49 -31.22
C GLY A 12 -15.63 29.99 -31.11
N CYS A 13 -16.71 29.20 -30.99
CA CYS A 13 -16.69 27.76 -31.25
C CYS A 13 -16.39 27.53 -32.73
N TYR A 14 -15.34 26.76 -33.05
CA TYR A 14 -15.15 26.20 -34.38
C TYR A 14 -15.31 24.68 -34.33
N ARG A 15 -16.43 24.20 -34.92
CA ARG A 15 -16.58 22.83 -35.41
C ARG A 15 -15.76 22.68 -36.68
N LEU A 16 -14.89 21.67 -36.72
CA LEU A 16 -14.23 21.25 -37.96
C LEU A 16 -15.11 20.22 -38.71
N PRO A 17 -15.08 20.23 -40.05
CA PRO A 17 -15.94 19.38 -40.87
C PRO A 17 -15.40 17.95 -40.98
N VAL A 18 -16.33 16.99 -40.89
CA VAL A 18 -16.14 15.58 -41.20
C VAL A 18 -16.06 15.42 -42.72
N GLN A 19 -14.91 14.99 -43.24
CA GLN A 19 -14.79 14.49 -44.62
C GLN A 19 -14.77 12.97 -44.62
N GLY A 20 -15.68 12.39 -45.39
CA GLY A 20 -15.86 10.96 -45.57
C GLY A 20 -14.77 10.32 -46.43
N VAL A 21 -14.44 9.07 -46.11
CA VAL A 21 -13.54 8.20 -46.89
C VAL A 21 -14.24 6.86 -47.10
N PRO A 22 -14.13 6.23 -48.30
CA PRO A 22 -15.13 5.30 -48.79
C PRO A 22 -14.89 3.83 -48.40
N ARG A 23 -16.00 3.08 -48.39
CA ARG A 23 -16.09 1.62 -48.28
C ARG A 23 -15.18 0.91 -49.29
N ARG A 24 -14.34 -0.02 -48.84
CA ARG A 24 -13.84 -1.14 -49.65
C ARG A 24 -13.82 -2.48 -48.91
N LYS A 25 -14.61 -3.38 -49.48
CA LYS A 25 -14.44 -4.81 -49.78
C LYS A 25 -13.86 -5.76 -48.72
N LYS A 26 -14.73 -6.73 -48.40
CA LYS A 26 -14.46 -8.05 -47.82
C LYS A 26 -13.32 -8.78 -48.54
N HIS A 27 -12.46 -9.44 -47.77
CA HIS A 27 -11.65 -10.58 -48.21
C HIS A 27 -11.61 -11.65 -47.10
N PRO A 28 -11.30 -12.91 -47.46
CA PRO A 28 -11.83 -14.10 -46.81
C PRO A 28 -10.94 -14.65 -45.67
N SER A 29 -11.57 -15.57 -44.95
CA SER A 29 -11.09 -16.49 -43.91
C SER A 29 -9.69 -17.10 -44.11
N PRO A 30 -8.93 -17.34 -43.03
CA PRO A 30 -7.67 -18.05 -43.10
C PRO A 30 -7.87 -19.57 -43.12
N SER A 31 -7.20 -20.19 -44.09
CA SER A 31 -7.02 -21.63 -44.25
C SER A 31 -6.05 -22.20 -43.21
N TYR A 32 -6.41 -23.41 -42.74
CA TYR A 32 -5.57 -24.32 -41.98
C TYR A 32 -4.21 -24.57 -42.66
N TYR A 33 -3.12 -24.48 -41.90
CA TYR A 33 -1.86 -25.17 -42.21
C TYR A 33 -1.45 -26.02 -41.01
N ALA A 34 -1.49 -27.33 -41.21
CA ALA A 34 -0.87 -28.32 -40.36
C ALA A 34 0.63 -28.36 -40.68
N GLY A 35 1.47 -28.06 -39.70
CA GLY A 35 2.93 -28.19 -39.77
C GLY A 35 3.39 -29.35 -38.89
N LEU A 36 4.06 -30.32 -39.52
CA LEU A 36 4.64 -31.50 -38.88
C LEU A 36 5.68 -31.13 -37.80
N VAL A 37 5.58 -31.78 -36.65
CA VAL A 37 6.60 -31.80 -35.59
C VAL A 37 7.63 -32.88 -35.93
N THR A 38 8.85 -32.48 -36.27
CA THR A 38 10.01 -33.37 -36.30
C THR A 38 10.65 -33.41 -34.91
N ARG A 39 10.85 -34.63 -34.42
CA ARG A 39 11.57 -34.95 -33.17
C ARG A 39 13.05 -34.56 -33.31
N SER A 40 13.58 -33.76 -32.39
CA SER A 40 15.03 -33.68 -32.15
C SER A 40 15.38 -34.17 -30.75
N ALA A 41 16.49 -34.89 -30.69
CA ALA A 41 16.96 -35.72 -29.60
C ALA A 41 17.44 -34.92 -28.38
N ARG A 42 17.27 -35.53 -27.20
CA ARG A 42 17.94 -35.18 -25.95
C ARG A 42 19.43 -35.58 -26.00
N PRO A 43 20.35 -34.79 -25.42
CA PRO A 43 21.58 -35.31 -24.87
C PRO A 43 21.50 -35.46 -23.34
N ALA A 44 22.23 -36.45 -22.86
CA ALA A 44 22.29 -36.96 -21.51
C ALA A 44 22.95 -35.99 -20.51
N ALA A 45 22.46 -36.05 -19.25
CA ALA A 45 23.08 -35.43 -18.10
C ALA A 45 24.11 -36.39 -17.47
N HIS A 46 25.29 -35.86 -17.14
CA HIS A 46 26.22 -36.49 -16.19
C HIS A 46 26.30 -35.64 -14.90
N PRO A 47 26.45 -36.27 -13.73
CA PRO A 47 26.40 -35.59 -12.44
C PRO A 47 27.80 -35.12 -12.02
N VAL A 48 27.90 -33.91 -11.47
CA VAL A 48 29.06 -33.52 -10.67
C VAL A 48 28.59 -32.98 -9.33
N SER A 49 29.01 -33.71 -8.30
CA SER A 49 28.90 -33.42 -6.88
C SER A 49 29.77 -32.23 -6.50
N SER A 50 29.20 -31.24 -5.81
CA SER A 50 29.98 -30.42 -4.87
C SER A 50 29.09 -29.99 -3.71
N THR A 51 29.49 -30.44 -2.52
CA THR A 51 28.95 -30.15 -1.20
C THR A 51 29.58 -28.86 -0.66
N ILE A 52 28.77 -27.86 -0.32
CA ILE A 52 29.15 -26.70 0.50
C ILE A 52 28.03 -26.46 1.53
N PRO A 53 28.36 -26.18 2.81
CA PRO A 53 27.45 -26.37 3.94
C PRO A 53 26.45 -25.21 4.14
N LEU A 54 25.22 -25.57 4.56
CA LEU A 54 24.18 -24.65 5.01
C LEU A 54 24.37 -24.29 6.50
N PRO A 55 24.14 -23.03 6.92
CA PRO A 55 24.03 -22.66 8.33
C PRO A 55 22.64 -23.02 8.93
N PRO A 56 22.50 -23.07 10.26
CA PRO A 56 21.57 -23.97 10.94
C PRO A 56 20.12 -23.49 11.02
N LYS A 57 19.24 -24.50 10.98
CA LYS A 57 17.78 -24.45 11.15
C LYS A 57 17.40 -23.99 12.55
N TRP A 58 16.39 -23.13 12.63
CA TRP A 58 15.66 -22.80 13.85
C TRP A 58 14.73 -23.97 14.19
N ALA A 59 14.91 -24.52 15.39
CA ALA A 59 14.17 -25.66 15.88
C ALA A 59 12.89 -25.25 16.62
N THR A 60 11.79 -25.91 16.25
CA THR A 60 10.73 -26.49 17.11
C THR A 60 10.06 -25.64 18.19
N TRP A 61 8.76 -25.37 17.99
CA TRP A 61 7.75 -25.47 19.04
C TRP A 61 6.60 -26.37 18.56
N ARG A 62 6.61 -27.64 18.99
CA ARG A 62 5.44 -28.51 19.06
C ARG A 62 5.43 -29.11 20.46
N ASN A 63 4.38 -28.79 21.21
CA ASN A 63 3.66 -29.64 22.16
C ASN A 63 3.06 -28.72 23.23
N LEU A 64 1.78 -28.39 23.09
CA LEU A 64 0.92 -28.23 24.25
C LEU A 64 -0.45 -28.84 23.95
N ASP A 65 -0.94 -29.46 25.01
CA ASP A 65 -1.79 -30.62 25.07
C ASP A 65 -3.28 -30.26 25.05
N HIS A 66 -4.07 -31.21 24.55
CA HIS A 66 -5.46 -31.13 24.17
C HIS A 66 -6.38 -31.28 25.39
N THR A 67 -6.22 -30.47 26.44
CA THR A 67 -7.03 -30.65 27.67
C THR A 67 -7.36 -29.37 28.42
N GLN A 68 -8.00 -28.39 27.78
CA GLN A 68 -8.71 -27.32 28.51
C GLN A 68 -9.94 -26.73 27.80
N ALA A 69 -10.47 -27.44 26.80
CA ALA A 69 -11.80 -27.19 26.25
C ALA A 69 -12.87 -27.87 27.13
N LYS A 70 -13.21 -27.31 28.31
CA LYS A 70 -14.46 -27.67 29.04
C LYS A 70 -14.90 -26.78 30.23
N ARG A 71 -14.45 -25.52 30.39
CA ARG A 71 -14.89 -24.68 31.53
C ARG A 71 -15.26 -23.21 31.21
N VAL A 72 -15.82 -22.91 30.04
CA VAL A 72 -16.33 -21.55 29.74
C VAL A 72 -17.77 -21.58 29.16
N CYS A 73 -18.60 -22.49 29.66
CA CYS A 73 -20.05 -22.47 29.42
C CYS A 73 -20.77 -22.33 30.77
N GLN A 74 -20.76 -21.12 31.33
CA GLN A 74 -21.69 -20.62 32.37
C GLN A 74 -21.21 -19.24 32.86
N SER A 75 -21.55 -18.16 32.13
CA SER A 75 -21.66 -16.80 32.69
C SER A 75 -22.02 -15.78 31.59
N VAL A 76 -23.22 -15.85 31.02
CA VAL A 76 -23.83 -14.71 30.30
C VAL A 76 -25.35 -14.74 30.51
N LYS A 77 -25.80 -14.27 31.67
CA LYS A 77 -27.20 -13.88 31.95
C LYS A 77 -27.24 -12.76 32.99
N SER A 78 -26.99 -11.54 32.51
CA SER A 78 -27.36 -10.21 33.05
C SER A 78 -26.27 -9.28 32.53
N VAL A 79 -26.53 -8.32 31.65
CA VAL A 79 -27.15 -7.03 31.99
C VAL A 79 -27.79 -6.47 30.72
N LYS A 80 -29.11 -6.25 30.77
CA LYS A 80 -29.85 -5.32 29.91
C LYS A 80 -30.44 -4.28 30.83
N SER A 81 -29.95 -3.03 30.78
CA SER A 81 -30.74 -1.80 30.99
C SER A 81 -29.80 -0.60 31.14
N SER A 82 -29.77 0.27 30.14
CA SER A 82 -29.85 1.74 30.26
C SER A 82 -29.18 2.41 29.05
N ALA A 83 -30.01 2.79 28.08
CA ALA A 83 -29.67 3.76 27.06
C ALA A 83 -30.29 5.10 27.47
N SER A 84 -29.51 6.19 27.45
CA SER A 84 -30.05 7.54 27.23
C SER A 84 -28.93 8.58 27.06
N GLN A 85 -29.12 9.43 26.03
CA GLN A 85 -28.54 10.76 25.78
C GLN A 85 -27.21 10.83 25.01
N HIS A 86 -27.34 11.26 23.74
CA HIS A 86 -26.25 11.61 22.81
C HIS A 86 -25.93 13.12 22.90
N PRO A 87 -24.65 13.52 22.90
CA PRO A 87 -24.24 14.93 22.92
C PRO A 87 -23.85 15.41 21.51
N TRP A 88 -24.83 15.79 20.69
CA TRP A 88 -24.56 16.40 19.36
C TRP A 88 -25.43 17.64 19.06
N SER A 89 -26.28 18.08 19.99
CA SER A 89 -27.19 19.22 19.77
C SER A 89 -26.59 20.60 20.04
N ASN A 90 -25.42 20.70 20.70
CA ASN A 90 -24.94 21.99 21.24
C ASN A 90 -23.73 22.60 20.49
N TRP A 91 -23.27 21.99 19.39
CA TRP A 91 -22.11 22.49 18.64
C TRP A 91 -22.49 23.43 17.50
N ALA A 92 -23.71 23.29 16.94
CA ALA A 92 -24.17 24.10 15.81
C ALA A 92 -24.54 25.55 16.19
N ASP A 93 -24.90 25.80 17.45
CA ASP A 93 -25.38 27.12 17.89
C ASP A 93 -24.25 28.12 18.24
N SER A 94 -23.01 27.64 18.44
CA SER A 94 -21.90 28.51 18.89
C SER A 94 -21.15 29.22 17.74
N ILE A 95 -21.46 28.91 16.47
CA ILE A 95 -20.74 29.48 15.31
C ILE A 95 -21.48 30.71 14.71
N MET A 96 -22.70 31.01 15.12
CA MET A 96 -23.56 32.01 14.45
C MET A 96 -23.62 33.39 15.14
N THR A 97 -22.81 33.70 16.16
CA THR A 97 -22.92 34.98 16.90
C THR A 97 -21.60 35.75 17.13
N GLY A 98 -20.59 35.59 16.28
CA GLY A 98 -19.36 36.39 16.32
C GLY A 98 -19.39 37.60 15.36
N PRO A 99 -18.88 38.79 15.73
CA PRO A 99 -18.90 39.97 14.88
C PRO A 99 -18.02 39.79 13.64
N ALA A 100 -18.59 40.16 12.48
CA ALA A 100 -17.95 40.08 11.17
C ALA A 100 -16.97 41.23 10.96
N SER A 101 -15.75 41.11 11.48
CA SER A 101 -14.59 41.87 10.98
C SER A 101 -13.29 41.18 11.39
N GLU A 102 -12.44 40.91 10.40
CA GLU A 102 -11.07 40.38 10.48
C GLU A 102 -10.92 38.89 10.84
N LEU A 103 -10.81 38.07 9.79
CA LEU A 103 -9.77 37.05 9.60
C LEU A 103 -10.06 36.31 8.27
N GLN A 104 -9.30 36.64 7.21
CA GLN A 104 -9.21 35.76 6.04
C GLN A 104 -8.33 34.56 6.43
N LEU A 105 -8.96 33.50 6.93
CA LEU A 105 -8.31 32.20 7.09
C LEU A 105 -8.21 31.54 5.72
N THR A 106 -7.01 31.07 5.38
CA THR A 106 -6.80 30.28 4.17
C THR A 106 -7.36 28.87 4.34
N ALA A 107 -7.60 28.15 3.24
CA ALA A 107 -8.05 26.76 3.31
C ALA A 107 -7.08 25.86 4.12
N SER A 108 -5.78 26.17 4.11
CA SER A 108 -4.77 25.52 4.95
C SER A 108 -4.96 25.80 6.45
N ASP A 109 -5.33 27.02 6.84
CA ASP A 109 -5.53 27.37 8.25
C ASP A 109 -6.79 26.71 8.84
N MET A 110 -7.84 26.61 8.02
CA MET A 110 -9.05 25.87 8.39
C MET A 110 -8.79 24.37 8.53
N TRP A 111 -7.92 23.82 7.66
CA TRP A 111 -7.55 22.40 7.68
C TRP A 111 -6.68 22.03 8.90
N VAL A 112 -5.69 22.85 9.26
CA VAL A 112 -4.87 22.65 10.46
C VAL A 112 -5.72 22.68 11.73
N ARG A 113 -6.66 23.62 11.84
CA ARG A 113 -7.57 23.73 12.99
C ARG A 113 -8.55 22.55 13.07
N TRP A 114 -9.05 22.07 11.93
CA TRP A 114 -9.87 20.85 11.87
C TRP A 114 -9.09 19.60 12.31
N LYS A 115 -7.81 19.47 11.90
CA LYS A 115 -6.91 18.38 12.31
C LYS A 115 -6.66 18.38 13.83
N SER A 116 -6.40 19.54 14.42
CA SER A 116 -6.24 19.68 15.88
C SER A 116 -7.51 19.35 16.67
N ALA A 117 -8.68 19.73 16.17
CA ALA A 117 -9.96 19.42 16.82
C ALA A 117 -10.30 17.91 16.76
N ARG A 118 -9.98 17.23 15.64
CA ARG A 118 -10.21 15.79 15.47
C ARG A 118 -9.26 14.94 16.33
N LEU A 119 -7.99 15.35 16.45
CA LEU A 119 -7.02 14.73 17.37
C LEU A 119 -7.43 14.87 18.84
N ALA A 120 -8.04 15.99 19.23
CA ALA A 120 -8.56 16.18 20.58
C ALA A 120 -9.79 15.29 20.89
N ALA A 121 -10.67 15.06 19.91
CA ALA A 121 -11.85 14.22 20.07
C ALA A 121 -11.54 12.70 20.12
N SER A 122 -10.45 12.25 19.49
CA SER A 122 -10.01 10.84 19.49
C SER A 122 -9.51 10.36 20.86
N ARG A 123 -9.08 11.26 21.75
CA ARG A 123 -8.55 10.92 23.09
C ARG A 123 -9.62 10.50 24.11
N THR A 124 -10.90 10.53 23.75
CA THR A 124 -12.01 10.14 24.61
C THR A 124 -12.86 9.04 23.94
N SER A 125 -12.38 7.80 23.94
CA SER A 125 -13.28 6.66 23.81
C SER A 125 -12.72 5.42 24.53
N THR A 126 -13.56 4.86 25.39
CA THR A 126 -13.26 3.90 26.43
C THR A 126 -13.06 2.48 25.91
N VAL A 127 -12.07 1.81 26.47
CA VAL A 127 -11.70 0.40 26.32
C VAL A 127 -12.82 -0.53 26.82
N LEU A 128 -13.20 -1.53 26.01
CA LEU A 128 -13.86 -2.75 26.48
C LEU A 128 -13.16 -3.98 25.91
N THR A 129 -12.92 -4.93 26.81
CA THR A 129 -11.92 -5.99 26.77
C THR A 129 -12.32 -7.23 25.96
N GLY A 130 -11.35 -7.84 25.28
CA GLY A 130 -11.35 -9.24 24.85
C GLY A 130 -9.92 -9.80 24.99
N GLN A 131 -9.74 -10.78 25.87
CA GLN A 131 -8.45 -11.31 26.31
C GLN A 131 -7.70 -12.05 25.19
N ASN A 132 -6.46 -11.63 24.90
CA ASN A 132 -5.38 -12.54 24.54
C ASN A 132 -4.02 -11.92 24.92
N GLN A 133 -3.22 -12.72 25.64
CA GLN A 133 -1.92 -12.48 26.27
C GLN A 133 -1.28 -11.08 26.13
N GLN A 134 -1.40 -10.31 27.21
CA GLN A 134 -0.91 -8.95 27.36
C GLN A 134 0.42 -8.94 28.15
N TRP A 135 1.49 -8.40 27.54
CA TRP A 135 2.58 -7.81 28.31
C TRP A 135 2.00 -6.60 29.05
N VAL A 136 1.84 -6.71 30.37
CA VAL A 136 1.36 -5.60 31.21
C VAL A 136 2.54 -4.65 31.44
N LEU A 137 2.65 -3.61 30.61
CA LEU A 137 3.34 -2.39 31.02
C LEU A 137 2.37 -1.60 31.89
N SER A 138 2.71 -1.52 33.18
CA SER A 138 2.05 -0.68 34.18
C SER A 138 2.03 0.78 33.73
N MET A 139 0.87 1.28 33.30
CA MET A 139 0.63 2.71 33.13
C MET A 139 0.01 3.26 34.41
N ASP A 140 0.85 3.59 35.39
CA ASP A 140 0.50 4.49 36.50
C ASP A 140 1.80 5.09 37.06
N GLY A 141 1.99 6.39 36.87
CA GLY A 141 3.13 7.15 37.40
C GLY A 141 3.76 8.09 36.39
N VAL A 142 3.18 9.27 36.20
CA VAL A 142 3.83 10.39 35.48
C VAL A 142 4.93 10.95 36.37
N THR A 143 6.11 10.34 36.28
CA THR A 143 7.40 11.03 36.48
C THR A 143 8.08 11.00 35.13
N SER A 144 8.49 12.17 34.62
CA SER A 144 9.12 12.37 33.30
C SER A 144 10.01 11.20 32.90
N ASN A 145 9.49 10.29 32.08
CA ASN A 145 10.31 9.25 31.48
C ASN A 145 11.43 9.97 30.70
N PRO A 146 12.68 9.51 30.78
CA PRO A 146 13.70 10.00 29.87
C PRO A 146 13.17 9.90 28.44
N PRO A 147 13.52 10.86 27.55
CA PRO A 147 13.10 10.80 26.15
C PRO A 147 13.35 9.39 25.63
N ASN A 148 12.30 8.75 25.10
CA ASN A 148 12.51 7.44 24.52
C ASN A 148 13.55 7.61 23.38
N GLY A 149 14.40 6.62 23.13
CA GLY A 149 15.46 6.78 22.14
C GLY A 149 14.94 7.12 20.72
N ASN A 150 13.66 6.81 20.41
CA ASN A 150 13.04 7.20 19.14
C ASN A 150 12.73 8.70 19.08
N ASP A 151 12.34 9.35 20.18
CA ASP A 151 12.09 10.78 20.24
C ASP A 151 13.37 11.57 19.96
N VAL A 152 14.48 11.16 20.61
CA VAL A 152 15.81 11.75 20.38
C VAL A 152 16.24 11.56 18.93
N LEU A 153 16.05 10.35 18.39
CA LEU A 153 16.38 10.07 16.99
C LEU A 153 15.50 10.91 16.04
N LYS A 154 14.20 11.01 16.31
CA LYS A 154 13.26 11.78 15.49
C LYS A 154 13.64 13.26 15.43
N GLU A 155 14.01 13.86 16.55
CA GLU A 155 14.50 15.24 16.60
C GLU A 155 15.81 15.38 15.81
N PHE A 156 16.77 14.48 16.00
CA PHE A 156 18.05 14.47 15.27
C PHE A 156 17.87 14.33 13.75
N LEU A 157 16.91 13.54 13.29
CA LEU A 157 16.64 13.31 11.87
C LEU A 157 15.78 14.40 11.24
N GLN A 158 15.16 15.30 12.01
CA GLN A 158 14.16 16.25 11.51
C GLN A 158 14.71 17.12 10.37
N ASP A 159 15.91 17.68 10.56
CA ASP A 159 16.55 18.61 9.61
C ASP A 159 17.43 17.93 8.56
N LYS A 160 17.56 16.61 8.62
CA LYS A 160 18.34 15.85 7.63
C LYS A 160 17.51 15.54 6.40
N SER A 161 18.13 15.65 5.23
CA SER A 161 17.55 15.23 3.96
C SER A 161 17.35 13.72 3.91
N ALA A 162 16.40 13.26 3.10
CA ALA A 162 16.18 11.83 2.90
C ALA A 162 17.44 11.12 2.37
N ARG A 163 18.20 11.78 1.49
CA ARG A 163 19.47 11.26 0.96
C ARG A 163 20.49 11.06 2.07
N GLU A 164 20.72 12.04 2.95
CA GLU A 164 21.66 11.90 4.07
C GLU A 164 21.29 10.75 5.00
N ILE A 165 20.00 10.61 5.31
CA ILE A 165 19.49 9.55 6.18
C ILE A 165 19.67 8.17 5.52
N LEU A 166 19.29 8.01 4.26
CA LEU A 166 19.41 6.71 3.57
C LEU A 166 20.86 6.36 3.23
N SER A 167 21.72 7.35 2.95
CA SER A 167 23.16 7.13 2.72
C SER A 167 23.86 6.49 3.92
N ASN A 168 23.37 6.72 5.14
CA ASN A 168 23.82 6.03 6.36
C ASN A 168 23.84 4.50 6.22
N PHE A 169 22.88 3.94 5.48
CA PHE A 169 22.70 2.50 5.36
C PHE A 169 23.43 1.89 4.17
N PHE A 170 23.87 2.68 3.19
CA PHE A 170 24.40 2.16 1.92
C PHE A 170 25.80 2.62 1.56
N VAL A 171 26.26 3.75 2.12
CA VAL A 171 27.55 4.33 1.76
C VAL A 171 28.48 4.25 2.95
N GLU A 172 28.16 4.98 4.02
CA GLU A 172 28.96 5.03 5.23
C GLU A 172 28.02 5.30 6.42
N PRO A 173 28.07 4.47 7.48
CA PRO A 173 27.32 4.72 8.69
C PRO A 173 27.71 6.07 9.30
N ASN A 174 26.73 6.94 9.50
CA ASN A 174 26.86 8.16 10.26
C ASN A 174 27.03 7.80 11.75
N SER A 175 28.17 8.18 12.32
CA SER A 175 28.52 7.91 13.72
C SER A 175 28.00 8.96 14.71
N GLU A 176 27.33 10.01 14.23
CA GLU A 176 26.93 11.17 15.06
C GLU A 176 25.52 11.08 15.64
N ASP A 177 24.78 9.99 15.42
CA ASP A 177 23.44 9.83 16.01
C ASP A 177 23.52 9.77 17.55
N PRO A 178 22.99 10.77 18.28
CA PRO A 178 23.07 10.83 19.73
C PRO A 178 22.22 9.76 20.44
N SER A 179 21.23 9.17 19.75
CA SER A 179 20.45 8.07 20.28
C SER A 179 21.18 6.73 20.18
N GLY A 180 22.10 6.60 19.21
CA GLY A 180 22.75 5.34 18.85
C GLY A 180 21.82 4.31 18.20
N ARG A 181 20.63 4.71 17.72
CA ARG A 181 19.55 3.82 17.26
C ARG A 181 19.26 3.89 15.77
N LEU A 182 19.85 4.84 15.04
CA LEU A 182 19.64 4.99 13.60
C LEU A 182 19.96 3.70 12.85
N ASN A 183 21.04 3.01 13.23
CA ASN A 183 21.44 1.79 12.55
C ASN A 183 20.47 0.61 12.77
N ASP A 184 19.73 0.66 13.86
CA ASP A 184 18.70 -0.33 14.21
C ASP A 184 17.38 -0.08 13.47
N ALA A 185 17.23 1.08 12.81
CA ALA A 185 15.98 1.46 12.18
C ALA A 185 15.59 0.51 11.05
N ALA A 186 14.31 0.16 10.99
CA ALA A 186 13.72 -0.51 9.84
C ALA A 186 13.42 0.51 8.74
N ILE A 187 13.69 0.16 7.48
CA ILE A 187 13.32 0.98 6.32
C ILE A 187 12.15 0.29 5.65
N ILE A 188 10.97 0.88 5.81
CA ILE A 188 9.69 0.29 5.39
C ILE A 188 9.05 1.21 4.38
N ALA A 189 8.57 0.69 3.26
CA ALA A 189 7.65 1.36 2.37
C ALA A 189 6.25 0.78 2.53
N ILE A 190 5.24 1.65 2.45
CA ILE A 190 3.84 1.26 2.45
C ILE A 190 3.14 1.89 1.25
N ASP A 191 2.21 1.14 0.68
CA ASP A 191 1.28 1.63 -0.31
C ASP A 191 -0.09 0.98 -0.07
N THR A 192 -1.16 1.69 -0.39
CA THR A 192 -2.53 1.20 -0.24
C THR A 192 -3.33 1.54 -1.48
N GLU A 193 -4.15 0.59 -1.93
CA GLU A 193 -5.09 0.82 -3.01
C GLU A 193 -6.51 0.89 -2.46
N TRP A 194 -7.33 1.75 -3.04
CA TRP A 194 -8.75 1.88 -2.70
C TRP A 194 -9.62 1.82 -3.94
N TRP A 195 -10.88 1.48 -3.73
CA TRP A 195 -11.84 1.51 -4.82
C TRP A 195 -12.10 2.96 -5.26
N GLN A 196 -12.05 3.24 -6.56
CA GLN A 196 -12.19 4.59 -7.11
C GLN A 196 -13.60 5.21 -6.88
N LYS A 197 -14.57 4.42 -6.41
CA LYS A 197 -15.97 4.84 -6.29
C LYS A 197 -16.36 4.88 -4.82
N HIS A 198 -17.09 5.93 -4.44
CA HIS A 198 -17.57 6.12 -3.07
C HIS A 198 -18.26 4.86 -2.54
N PRO A 199 -17.96 4.40 -1.31
CA PRO A 199 -17.23 5.12 -0.25
C PRO A 199 -15.70 5.00 -0.28
N ASN A 200 -15.12 4.57 -1.40
CA ASN A 200 -13.68 4.36 -1.56
C ASN A 200 -13.06 3.42 -0.50
N PRO A 201 -13.66 2.25 -0.21
CA PRO A 201 -13.08 1.32 0.74
C PRO A 201 -11.67 0.91 0.28
N MET A 202 -10.76 0.77 1.24
CA MET A 202 -9.43 0.21 0.99
C MET A 202 -9.56 -1.23 0.50
N THR A 203 -8.90 -1.55 -0.60
CA THR A 203 -8.97 -2.88 -1.23
C THR A 203 -7.70 -3.68 -0.99
N GLU A 204 -6.55 -3.01 -0.90
CA GLU A 204 -5.24 -3.66 -0.84
C GLU A 204 -4.27 -2.90 0.07
N LEU A 205 -3.31 -3.64 0.62
CA LEU A 205 -2.23 -3.13 1.45
C LEU A 205 -0.93 -3.79 0.98
N GLY A 206 0.06 -2.98 0.64
CA GLY A 206 1.42 -3.39 0.31
C GLY A 206 2.39 -2.88 1.35
N ILE A 207 3.27 -3.75 1.83
CA ILE A 207 4.34 -3.37 2.76
C ILE A 207 5.63 -3.96 2.20
N SER A 208 6.63 -3.11 2.04
CA SER A 208 7.97 -3.49 1.59
C SER A 208 8.99 -3.12 2.65
N GLU A 209 9.93 -3.99 2.95
CA GLU A 209 10.99 -3.75 3.93
C GLU A 209 12.35 -4.06 3.32
N LEU A 210 13.34 -3.21 3.60
CA LEU A 210 14.71 -3.42 3.14
C LEU A 210 15.52 -4.19 4.19
N GLN A 211 15.86 -5.44 3.87
CA GLN A 211 16.62 -6.33 4.74
C GLN A 211 18.13 -6.11 4.63
N ASN A 212 18.64 -5.84 3.42
CA ASN A 212 20.07 -5.70 3.16
C ASN A 212 20.51 -4.26 3.44
N LYS A 213 21.00 -4.01 4.66
CA LYS A 213 21.59 -2.73 5.10
C LYS A 213 23.09 -2.90 5.36
N PHE A 214 23.82 -1.79 5.32
CA PHE A 214 25.26 -1.71 5.60
C PHE A 214 26.13 -2.55 4.66
N ILE A 215 25.72 -2.63 3.40
CA ILE A 215 26.47 -3.30 2.34
C ILE A 215 26.82 -2.27 1.29
N LEU A 216 28.10 -2.21 0.89
CA LEU A 216 28.53 -1.34 -0.20
C LEU A 216 27.83 -1.73 -1.50
N PRO A 217 27.30 -0.77 -2.28
CA PRO A 217 26.56 -1.08 -3.49
C PRO A 217 27.47 -1.69 -4.55
N ASN A 218 27.03 -2.80 -5.15
CA ASN A 218 27.63 -3.30 -6.38
C ASN A 218 26.95 -2.64 -7.61
N ILE A 219 27.20 -3.17 -8.81
CA ILE A 219 26.60 -2.67 -10.05
C ILE A 219 25.06 -2.59 -9.88
N TYR A 220 24.52 -1.38 -10.08
CA TYR A 220 23.11 -1.03 -9.88
C TYR A 220 22.55 -1.29 -8.47
N ALA A 221 23.40 -1.43 -7.46
CA ALA A 221 23.01 -1.81 -6.10
C ALA A 221 22.22 -3.13 -6.04
N ASN A 222 22.49 -4.07 -6.94
CA ASN A 222 21.83 -5.38 -6.98
C ASN A 222 21.81 -6.06 -5.61
N ASN A 223 22.93 -6.06 -4.89
CA ASN A 223 23.04 -6.64 -3.55
C ASN A 223 22.15 -5.98 -2.49
N ILE A 224 21.78 -4.71 -2.67
CA ILE A 224 20.85 -4.00 -1.78
C ILE A 224 19.40 -4.25 -2.24
N LEU A 225 19.14 -4.12 -3.54
CA LEU A 225 17.80 -4.31 -4.12
C LEU A 225 17.27 -5.75 -3.91
N THR A 226 18.14 -6.76 -3.84
CA THR A 226 17.76 -8.14 -3.47
C THR A 226 17.33 -8.31 -2.03
N GLY A 227 17.57 -7.32 -1.17
CA GLY A 227 17.05 -7.27 0.19
C GLY A 227 15.62 -6.71 0.30
N VAL A 228 15.01 -6.26 -0.79
CA VAL A 228 13.63 -5.74 -0.79
C VAL A 228 12.65 -6.91 -0.64
N GLN A 229 12.07 -7.06 0.55
CA GLN A 229 11.05 -8.06 0.82
C GLN A 229 9.69 -7.39 0.90
N THR A 230 8.71 -7.94 0.21
CA THR A 230 7.40 -7.30 0.04
C THR A 230 6.29 -8.28 0.28
N VAL A 231 5.32 -7.87 1.09
CA VAL A 231 4.08 -8.59 1.32
C VAL A 231 2.91 -7.81 0.73
N HIS A 232 1.90 -8.54 0.29
CA HIS A 232 0.71 -7.98 -0.33
C HIS A 232 -0.55 -8.63 0.24
N ALA A 233 -1.45 -7.79 0.74
CA ALA A 233 -2.72 -8.19 1.31
C ALA A 233 -3.88 -7.59 0.52
N ARG A 234 -4.93 -8.39 0.29
CA ARG A 234 -6.21 -7.93 -0.22
C ARG A 234 -7.29 -8.12 0.83
N LEU A 235 -8.08 -7.09 1.07
CA LEU A 235 -9.11 -7.12 2.11
C LEU A 235 -10.29 -7.98 1.64
N LYS A 236 -10.55 -9.09 2.34
CA LYS A 236 -11.63 -10.05 2.04
C LYS A 236 -12.97 -9.37 1.78
N PRO A 237 -13.45 -8.35 2.53
CA PRO A 237 -14.73 -7.68 2.25
C PRO A 237 -14.75 -6.96 0.90
N TYR A 238 -13.60 -6.45 0.43
CA TYR A 238 -13.51 -5.52 -0.70
C TYR A 238 -12.74 -6.06 -1.91
N ALA A 239 -12.09 -7.22 -1.81
CA ALA A 239 -11.28 -7.83 -2.88
C ALA A 239 -12.05 -8.18 -4.19
N HIS A 240 -13.37 -7.99 -4.22
CA HIS A 240 -14.19 -8.13 -5.41
C HIS A 240 -14.38 -6.82 -6.18
N LEU A 241 -13.97 -5.70 -5.59
CA LEU A 241 -14.00 -4.38 -6.19
C LEU A 241 -12.75 -4.21 -7.03
N HIS A 242 -12.93 -3.66 -8.22
CA HIS A 242 -11.87 -3.38 -9.18
C HIS A 242 -12.03 -1.97 -9.71
N ASN A 243 -10.90 -1.30 -9.90
CA ASN A 243 -10.84 -0.02 -10.59
C ASN A 243 -10.89 -0.23 -12.11
N ASP A 244 -11.52 0.70 -12.82
CA ASP A 244 -11.80 0.62 -14.27
C ASP A 244 -11.28 1.84 -15.06
N PHE A 245 -10.40 2.65 -14.47
CA PHE A 245 -9.79 3.80 -15.13
C PHE A 245 -8.60 3.43 -16.05
N PRO A 246 -8.26 4.25 -17.06
CA PRO A 246 -7.10 4.01 -17.91
C PRO A 246 -5.80 3.95 -17.10
N GLY A 247 -5.14 2.79 -17.11
CA GLY A 247 -3.91 2.56 -16.34
C GLY A 247 -4.14 1.93 -14.97
N ALA A 248 -5.38 1.60 -14.58
CA ALA A 248 -5.65 0.81 -13.39
C ALA A 248 -4.87 -0.52 -13.43
N GLY A 249 -4.32 -0.90 -12.28
CA GLY A 249 -3.58 -2.14 -12.10
C GLY A 249 -4.48 -3.36 -12.11
N ASP A 250 -3.85 -4.53 -12.07
CA ASP A 250 -4.53 -5.80 -11.86
C ASP A 250 -4.29 -6.27 -10.42
N PRO A 251 -5.29 -6.20 -9.53
CA PRO A 251 -5.13 -6.57 -8.13
C PRO A 251 -4.91 -8.08 -7.95
N GLU A 252 -5.08 -8.89 -9.00
CA GLU A 252 -4.72 -10.31 -8.98
C GLU A 252 -3.24 -10.56 -9.31
N LYS A 253 -2.46 -9.52 -9.68
CA LYS A 253 -1.06 -9.65 -10.10
C LYS A 253 -0.10 -8.96 -9.15
N PHE A 254 0.35 -9.72 -8.16
CA PHE A 254 1.49 -9.36 -7.31
C PHE A 254 2.74 -10.13 -7.76
N GLU A 255 3.78 -9.40 -8.15
CA GLU A 255 4.92 -9.98 -8.87
C GLU A 255 6.02 -10.48 -7.91
N LEU A 256 6.11 -9.89 -6.71
CA LEU A 256 7.17 -10.17 -5.75
C LEU A 256 6.86 -11.32 -4.78
N GLY A 257 5.73 -12.00 -4.90
CA GLY A 257 5.37 -13.05 -3.96
C GLY A 257 3.96 -13.58 -4.13
N THR A 258 3.31 -13.85 -3.00
CA THR A 258 1.94 -14.39 -2.95
C THR A 258 1.02 -13.39 -2.27
N THR A 259 -0.05 -13.01 -2.96
CA THR A 259 -1.14 -12.24 -2.37
C THR A 259 -1.84 -13.06 -1.29
N LYS A 260 -1.99 -12.48 -0.10
CA LYS A 260 -2.85 -13.03 0.96
C LYS A 260 -4.15 -12.27 1.03
N PHE A 261 -5.21 -12.96 1.43
CA PHE A 261 -6.50 -12.40 1.72
C PHE A 261 -6.71 -12.32 3.22
N VAL A 262 -7.04 -11.14 3.70
CA VAL A 262 -7.16 -10.82 5.14
C VAL A 262 -8.49 -10.17 5.44
N THR A 263 -9.01 -10.38 6.64
CA THR A 263 -10.04 -9.52 7.23
C THR A 263 -9.47 -8.13 7.54
N GLU A 264 -10.34 -7.15 7.78
CA GLU A 264 -9.90 -5.82 8.23
C GLU A 264 -9.12 -5.89 9.55
N GLU A 265 -9.55 -6.76 10.47
CA GLU A 265 -8.89 -6.95 11.76
C GLU A 265 -7.49 -7.60 11.61
N GLU A 266 -7.36 -8.58 10.73
CA GLU A 266 -6.04 -9.14 10.39
C GLU A 266 -5.14 -8.08 9.74
N ALA A 267 -5.66 -7.25 8.83
CA ALA A 267 -4.89 -6.15 8.23
C ALA A 267 -4.45 -5.11 9.26
N ARG A 268 -5.35 -4.76 10.20
CA ARG A 268 -5.06 -3.90 11.35
C ARG A 268 -3.91 -4.48 12.18
N GLN A 269 -3.96 -5.77 12.48
CA GLN A 269 -2.91 -6.44 13.25
C GLN A 269 -1.58 -6.48 12.48
N VAL A 270 -1.59 -6.71 11.16
CA VAL A 270 -0.38 -6.65 10.32
C VAL A 270 0.27 -5.28 10.39
N LEU A 271 -0.51 -4.19 10.35
CA LEU A 271 0.02 -2.84 10.51
C LEU A 271 0.62 -2.64 11.90
N VAL A 272 -0.07 -3.06 12.96
CA VAL A 272 0.46 -2.97 14.33
C VAL A 272 1.75 -3.76 14.48
N ASP A 273 1.79 -5.02 14.05
CA ASP A 273 2.97 -5.89 14.16
C ASP A 273 4.15 -5.37 13.32
N THR A 274 3.86 -4.68 12.21
CA THR A 274 4.88 -4.06 11.37
C THR A 274 5.45 -2.81 12.04
N PHE A 275 4.59 -1.94 12.57
CA PHE A 275 4.97 -0.62 13.05
C PHE A 275 5.24 -0.54 14.56
N VAL A 276 4.90 -1.57 15.33
CA VAL A 276 5.01 -1.64 16.79
C VAL A 276 5.71 -2.95 17.17
N ARG A 277 6.92 -3.14 16.65
CA ARG A 277 7.73 -4.33 16.94
C ARG A 277 8.87 -4.04 17.91
N PRO A 278 9.17 -4.98 18.83
CA PRO A 278 10.32 -4.85 19.72
C PRO A 278 11.61 -4.82 18.92
N HIS A 279 12.61 -4.11 19.45
CA HIS A 279 13.96 -4.18 18.93
C HIS A 279 14.57 -5.57 19.18
N GLU A 280 15.31 -6.10 18.21
CA GLU A 280 15.80 -7.49 18.24
C GLU A 280 16.75 -7.77 19.41
N LEU A 281 17.67 -6.83 19.68
CA LEU A 281 18.66 -6.97 20.74
C LEU A 281 18.19 -6.43 22.09
N ASP A 282 17.14 -5.59 22.08
CA ASP A 282 16.57 -5.00 23.28
C ASP A 282 15.05 -4.94 23.18
N PRO A 283 14.35 -6.04 23.53
CA PRO A 283 12.90 -6.11 23.42
C PRO A 283 12.14 -5.13 24.31
N THR A 284 12.81 -4.43 25.23
CA THR A 284 12.19 -3.39 26.08
C THR A 284 11.94 -2.10 25.30
N ASN A 285 12.61 -1.92 24.17
CA ASN A 285 12.47 -0.77 23.29
C ASN A 285 11.80 -1.16 21.97
N LEU A 286 10.99 -0.26 21.41
CA LEU A 286 10.40 -0.44 20.09
C LEU A 286 11.41 -0.04 19.00
N GLN A 287 11.49 -0.83 17.93
CA GLN A 287 12.40 -0.55 16.81
C GLN A 287 12.03 0.78 16.13
N PRO A 288 13.00 1.67 15.83
CA PRO A 288 12.74 2.86 15.04
C PRO A 288 12.36 2.50 13.61
N ILE A 289 11.48 3.30 12.98
CA ILE A 289 11.02 3.08 11.61
C ILE A 289 11.24 4.35 10.79
N ILE A 290 11.91 4.16 9.66
CA ILE A 290 11.99 5.13 8.57
C ILE A 290 10.95 4.68 7.53
N LEU A 291 9.86 5.44 7.44
CA LEU A 291 8.80 5.16 6.48
C LEU A 291 9.10 5.85 5.14
N VAL A 292 9.05 5.11 4.05
CA VAL A 292 9.27 5.59 2.70
C VAL A 292 7.95 5.48 1.92
N GLY A 293 7.57 6.53 1.20
CA GLY A 293 6.38 6.50 0.36
C GLY A 293 6.54 7.31 -0.92
N HIS A 294 5.47 7.36 -1.70
CA HIS A 294 5.39 8.14 -2.93
C HIS A 294 4.09 8.95 -2.91
N ALA A 295 4.16 10.21 -2.46
CA ALA A 295 3.01 11.01 -2.02
C ALA A 295 2.33 10.50 -0.72
N VAL A 296 3.17 10.11 0.26
CA VAL A 296 2.85 9.31 1.48
C VAL A 296 1.81 9.92 2.45
N GLU A 297 1.47 11.20 2.27
CA GLU A 297 0.56 11.90 3.18
C GLU A 297 -0.87 11.34 3.12
N ASN A 298 -1.31 10.89 1.94
CA ASN A 298 -2.68 10.38 1.74
C ASN A 298 -2.87 9.01 2.42
N GLU A 299 -1.80 8.21 2.47
CA GLU A 299 -1.81 6.85 3.00
C GLU A 299 -2.15 6.85 4.50
N PHE A 300 -1.64 7.82 5.27
CA PHE A 300 -1.97 7.91 6.70
C PHE A 300 -3.46 8.16 6.96
N GLU A 301 -4.08 9.07 6.20
CA GLU A 301 -5.51 9.36 6.33
C GLU A 301 -6.34 8.13 5.94
N HIS A 302 -6.00 7.48 4.83
CA HIS A 302 -6.70 6.28 4.38
C HIS A 302 -6.56 5.10 5.34
N ILE A 303 -5.37 4.88 5.94
CA ILE A 303 -5.15 3.83 6.94
C ILE A 303 -5.95 4.11 8.21
N LEU A 304 -5.97 5.37 8.68
CA LEU A 304 -6.76 5.77 9.84
C LEU A 304 -8.25 5.55 9.60
N GLU A 305 -8.75 5.93 8.43
CA GLU A 305 -10.17 5.76 8.09
C GLU A 305 -10.57 4.30 7.90
N ALA A 306 -9.74 3.50 7.25
CA ALA A 306 -10.04 2.10 6.96
C ALA A 306 -9.91 1.18 8.19
N PHE A 307 -8.92 1.43 9.06
CA PHE A 307 -8.58 0.50 10.15
C PHE A 307 -8.65 1.10 11.55
N GLY A 308 -8.88 2.41 11.67
CA GLY A 308 -8.80 3.11 12.96
C GLY A 308 -7.38 3.15 13.55
N VAL A 309 -6.35 3.02 12.69
CA VAL A 309 -4.94 2.98 13.11
C VAL A 309 -4.26 4.29 12.77
N ASP A 310 -3.84 5.04 13.79
CA ASP A 310 -2.95 6.19 13.63
C ASP A 310 -1.50 5.73 13.78
N LEU A 311 -0.84 5.45 12.65
CA LEU A 311 0.55 4.97 12.62
C LEU A 311 1.53 5.95 13.30
N LEU A 312 1.27 7.25 13.23
CA LEU A 312 2.15 8.27 13.82
C LEU A 312 2.03 8.31 15.34
N SER A 313 0.88 7.90 15.89
CA SER A 313 0.62 7.89 17.34
C SER A 313 1.49 6.88 18.11
N TYR A 314 2.04 5.86 17.44
CA TYR A 314 2.86 4.84 18.08
C TYR A 314 4.27 5.32 18.47
N GLY A 315 4.74 6.45 17.94
CA GLY A 315 6.07 6.99 18.27
C GLY A 315 7.26 6.17 17.74
N THR A 316 7.02 5.17 16.89
CA THR A 316 8.06 4.35 16.25
C THR A 316 8.56 4.93 14.94
N ILE A 317 7.71 5.67 14.22
CA ILE A 317 8.09 6.36 12.98
C ILE A 317 8.93 7.60 13.33
N VAL A 318 10.23 7.49 13.11
CA VAL A 318 11.23 8.55 13.40
C VAL A 318 11.50 9.45 12.20
N LYS A 319 11.22 8.99 10.98
CA LYS A 319 11.28 9.81 9.77
C LYS A 319 10.29 9.29 8.73
N VAL A 320 9.68 10.22 8.00
CA VAL A 320 8.91 9.95 6.78
C VAL A 320 9.69 10.52 5.59
N ILE A 321 9.88 9.71 4.56
CA ILE A 321 10.62 10.03 3.34
C ILE A 321 9.68 9.90 2.16
N ASP A 322 9.55 10.97 1.38
CA ASP A 322 8.78 10.97 0.14
C ASP A 322 9.71 10.91 -1.08
N THR A 323 9.55 9.89 -1.91
CA THR A 323 10.35 9.71 -3.12
C THR A 323 10.12 10.77 -4.19
N GLN A 324 9.00 11.50 -4.18
CA GLN A 324 8.81 12.67 -5.05
C GLN A 324 9.72 13.82 -4.63
N VAL A 325 9.84 14.07 -3.32
CA VAL A 325 10.75 15.08 -2.76
C VAL A 325 12.20 14.69 -3.05
N MET A 326 12.56 13.42 -2.82
CA MET A 326 13.90 12.91 -3.16
C MET A 326 14.24 13.10 -4.64
N ALA A 327 13.28 12.83 -5.53
CA ALA A 327 13.47 13.00 -6.96
C ALA A 327 13.69 14.47 -7.33
N GLU A 328 12.89 15.38 -6.75
CA GLU A 328 13.05 16.82 -6.95
C GLU A 328 14.43 17.33 -6.49
N GLU A 329 14.85 16.95 -5.28
CA GLU A 329 16.17 17.28 -4.73
C GLU A 329 17.32 16.75 -5.59
N ALA A 330 17.15 15.56 -6.18
CA ALA A 330 18.10 14.96 -7.11
C ALA A 330 18.03 15.54 -8.54
N GLY A 331 17.15 16.52 -8.79
CA GLY A 331 16.93 17.14 -10.10
C GLY A 331 16.22 16.23 -11.11
N ILE A 332 15.58 15.16 -10.66
CA ILE A 332 14.84 14.20 -11.48
C ILE A 332 13.40 14.69 -11.61
N ARG A 333 13.02 15.11 -12.83
CA ARG A 333 11.69 15.68 -13.09
C ARG A 333 10.84 14.77 -13.95
N GLY A 334 9.54 14.76 -13.67
CA GLY A 334 8.56 14.08 -14.49
C GLY A 334 8.20 14.87 -15.76
N PRO A 335 7.57 14.23 -16.76
CA PRO A 335 7.15 14.89 -18.00
C PRO A 335 6.04 15.93 -17.80
N ARG A 336 5.36 15.93 -16.64
CA ARG A 336 4.20 16.78 -16.34
C ARG A 336 4.45 17.81 -15.23
N GLY A 337 5.69 17.98 -14.77
CA GLY A 337 6.03 18.92 -13.70
C GLY A 337 6.97 18.33 -12.64
N PRO A 338 7.09 18.99 -11.47
CA PRO A 338 8.00 18.57 -10.40
C PRO A 338 7.56 17.26 -9.74
N LEU A 339 6.24 17.04 -9.57
CA LEU A 339 5.69 15.81 -9.01
C LEU A 339 5.76 14.67 -10.03
N ILE A 340 6.84 13.89 -9.96
CA ILE A 340 7.06 12.74 -10.80
C ILE A 340 6.19 11.56 -10.33
N SER A 341 5.52 10.88 -11.25
CA SER A 341 4.81 9.63 -10.91
C SER A 341 5.80 8.48 -10.74
N LEU A 342 5.50 7.50 -9.88
CA LEU A 342 6.34 6.33 -9.63
C LEU A 342 6.81 5.64 -10.92
N LYS A 343 5.91 5.40 -11.87
CA LYS A 343 6.24 4.85 -13.20
C LYS A 343 7.34 5.64 -13.93
N ASN A 344 7.27 6.96 -13.91
CA ASN A 344 8.24 7.83 -14.60
C ASN A 344 9.56 7.89 -13.84
N LEU A 345 9.51 7.84 -12.51
CA LEU A 345 10.68 7.77 -11.65
C LEU A 345 11.46 6.48 -11.88
N LEU A 346 10.78 5.32 -11.92
CA LEU A 346 11.40 4.06 -12.31
C LEU A 346 11.97 4.12 -13.74
N SER A 347 11.20 4.70 -14.67
CA SER A 347 11.62 4.84 -16.07
C SER A 347 12.89 5.70 -16.22
N HIS A 348 13.12 6.67 -15.32
CA HIS A 348 14.36 7.44 -15.26
C HIS A 348 15.55 6.51 -15.00
N PHE A 349 15.42 5.53 -14.11
CA PHE A 349 16.45 4.52 -13.86
C PHE A 349 16.46 3.35 -14.86
N ASN A 350 15.74 3.45 -15.98
CA ASN A 350 15.55 2.35 -16.94
C ASN A 350 14.89 1.10 -16.35
N LEU A 351 14.07 1.28 -15.31
CA LEU A 351 13.33 0.21 -14.67
C LEU A 351 11.87 0.20 -15.06
N THR A 352 11.37 -1.01 -15.27
CA THR A 352 9.95 -1.32 -15.39
C THR A 352 9.60 -2.37 -14.35
N VAL A 353 8.67 -2.01 -13.46
CA VAL A 353 7.98 -2.95 -12.58
C VAL A 353 6.61 -3.21 -13.22
N PRO A 354 6.25 -4.47 -13.52
CA PRO A 354 4.95 -4.78 -14.08
C PRO A 354 3.84 -4.57 -13.05
N ASN A 355 2.61 -4.34 -13.53
CA ASN A 355 1.41 -4.23 -12.70
C ASN A 355 1.55 -3.24 -11.53
N LEU A 356 2.11 -2.06 -11.81
CA LEU A 356 1.92 -0.90 -10.95
C LEU A 356 0.42 -0.64 -10.75
N HIS A 357 0.03 -0.05 -9.62
CA HIS A 357 -1.33 -0.05 -9.06
C HIS A 357 -1.79 -1.42 -8.51
N SER A 358 -0.82 -2.22 -8.07
CA SER A 358 -1.03 -3.19 -7.00
C SER A 358 -0.22 -2.69 -5.82
N ALA A 359 -0.85 -2.55 -4.67
CA ALA A 359 -0.21 -1.96 -3.49
C ALA A 359 1.14 -2.61 -3.15
N GLY A 360 1.23 -3.95 -3.30
CA GLY A 360 2.49 -4.66 -3.10
C GLY A 360 3.58 -4.24 -4.09
N ASN A 361 3.27 -4.23 -5.38
CA ASN A 361 4.26 -3.84 -6.40
C ASN A 361 4.69 -2.37 -6.25
N ASP A 362 3.76 -1.49 -5.88
CA ASP A 362 4.01 -0.05 -5.71
C ASP A 362 4.86 0.24 -4.46
N ALA A 363 4.63 -0.46 -3.34
CA ALA A 363 5.48 -0.38 -2.16
C ALA A 363 6.93 -0.83 -2.48
N ALA A 364 7.09 -1.94 -3.20
CA ALA A 364 8.42 -2.43 -3.61
C ALA A 364 9.12 -1.47 -4.57
N ALA A 365 8.41 -0.99 -5.59
CA ALA A 365 8.89 0.00 -6.54
C ALA A 365 9.33 1.30 -5.88
N THR A 366 8.57 1.76 -4.89
CA THR A 366 8.89 2.95 -4.10
C THR A 366 10.19 2.79 -3.34
N LEU A 367 10.37 1.64 -2.67
CA LEU A 367 11.60 1.36 -1.92
C LEU A 367 12.82 1.20 -2.85
N MET A 368 12.66 0.51 -3.98
CA MET A 368 13.70 0.42 -5.01
C MET A 368 14.09 1.80 -5.57
N ALA A 369 13.11 2.67 -5.81
CA ALA A 369 13.36 4.04 -6.27
C ALA A 369 14.13 4.85 -5.22
N ALA A 370 13.77 4.76 -3.93
CA ALA A 370 14.49 5.44 -2.86
C ALA A 370 15.97 5.02 -2.78
N VAL A 371 16.25 3.72 -2.90
CA VAL A 371 17.64 3.19 -2.95
C VAL A 371 18.40 3.77 -4.14
N LEU A 372 17.80 3.74 -5.34
CA LEU A 372 18.45 4.19 -6.57
C LEU A 372 18.69 5.71 -6.60
N ILE A 373 17.76 6.52 -6.09
CA ILE A 373 17.97 7.97 -5.96
C ILE A 373 19.11 8.25 -4.97
N THR A 374 19.10 7.57 -3.82
CA THR A 374 20.15 7.74 -2.81
C THR A 374 21.53 7.43 -3.39
N LEU A 375 21.63 6.34 -4.14
CA LEU A 375 22.89 5.85 -4.67
C LEU A 375 23.24 6.39 -6.07
N LYS A 376 22.43 7.27 -6.65
CA LYS A 376 22.59 7.71 -8.04
C LYS A 376 24.00 8.22 -8.37
N GLU A 377 24.55 9.12 -7.57
CA GLU A 377 25.90 9.66 -7.80
C GLU A 377 27.01 8.63 -7.56
N ASN A 378 26.79 7.65 -6.67
CA ASN A 378 27.73 6.56 -6.39
C ASN A 378 27.76 5.53 -7.53
N LEU A 379 26.58 5.19 -8.08
CA LEU A 379 26.41 4.22 -9.15
C LEU A 379 26.74 4.79 -10.53
N TYR A 380 26.54 6.11 -10.71
CA TYR A 380 26.64 6.78 -12.00
C TYR A 380 27.38 8.12 -11.90
N PRO A 381 28.67 8.10 -11.55
CA PRO A 381 29.43 9.33 -11.36
C PRO A 381 29.44 10.18 -12.64
N GLY A 382 29.14 11.47 -12.49
CA GLY A 382 29.14 12.43 -13.59
C GLY A 382 27.88 12.46 -14.47
N VAL A 383 26.87 11.62 -14.19
CA VAL A 383 25.59 11.67 -14.93
C VAL A 383 24.80 12.95 -14.62
N GLY A 384 24.98 13.54 -13.43
CA GLY A 384 24.24 14.73 -13.02
C GLY A 384 22.73 14.47 -13.06
N THR A 385 21.90 15.42 -13.48
CA THR A 385 20.43 15.23 -13.54
C THR A 385 19.96 14.37 -14.72
N ASN A 386 20.88 13.87 -15.55
CA ASN A 386 20.52 13.09 -16.72
C ASN A 386 20.04 11.68 -16.34
N LYS A 387 19.38 11.05 -17.29
CA LYS A 387 18.98 9.65 -17.21
C LYS A 387 20.22 8.74 -17.15
N PRO A 388 20.40 7.87 -16.15
CA PRO A 388 21.50 6.91 -16.10
C PRO A 388 21.50 5.95 -17.30
N PRO A 389 22.66 5.36 -17.67
CA PRO A 389 22.72 4.34 -18.71
C PRO A 389 21.94 3.08 -18.29
N ALA A 390 21.28 2.44 -19.26
CA ALA A 390 20.56 1.18 -19.03
C ALA A 390 21.49 -0.03 -18.92
N VAL A 391 22.73 0.09 -19.42
CA VAL A 391 23.76 -0.96 -19.45
C VAL A 391 25.06 -0.40 -18.86
N VAL A 392 25.62 -1.12 -17.88
CA VAL A 392 26.88 -0.85 -17.17
C VAL A 392 27.57 -2.19 -17.02
N ASP A 393 28.83 -2.29 -17.42
CA ASP A 393 29.62 -3.54 -17.40
C ASP A 393 28.90 -4.74 -18.05
N ASN A 394 28.23 -4.49 -19.19
CA ASN A 394 27.41 -5.47 -19.93
C ASN A 394 26.19 -6.03 -19.18
N ILE A 395 25.84 -5.44 -18.03
CA ILE A 395 24.65 -5.80 -17.27
C ILE A 395 23.56 -4.77 -17.57
N ASN A 396 22.37 -5.24 -17.95
CA ASN A 396 21.19 -4.39 -18.06
C ASN A 396 20.48 -4.32 -16.70
N ILE A 397 20.17 -3.12 -16.21
CA ILE A 397 19.51 -2.95 -14.90
C ILE A 397 18.15 -3.66 -14.82
N GLN A 398 17.42 -3.77 -15.94
CA GLN A 398 16.16 -4.50 -15.97
C GLN A 398 16.34 -5.99 -15.65
N TRP A 399 17.51 -6.59 -15.92
CA TRP A 399 17.77 -7.99 -15.55
C TRP A 399 17.82 -8.21 -14.04
N ILE A 400 18.29 -7.22 -13.29
CA ILE A 400 18.28 -7.27 -11.82
C ILE A 400 16.86 -7.30 -11.31
N VAL A 401 16.02 -6.35 -11.75
CA VAL A 401 14.62 -6.33 -11.33
C VAL A 401 13.90 -7.58 -11.78
N SER A 402 14.11 -8.04 -13.01
CA SER A 402 13.53 -9.32 -13.46
C SER A 402 13.92 -10.49 -12.55
N ALA A 403 15.19 -10.58 -12.13
CA ALA A 403 15.63 -11.60 -11.18
C ALA A 403 14.96 -11.46 -9.80
N LEU A 404 14.72 -10.24 -9.32
CA LEU A 404 13.91 -10.02 -8.11
C LEU A 404 12.48 -10.57 -8.27
N LEU A 405 11.85 -10.27 -9.41
CA LEU A 405 10.48 -10.69 -9.69
C LEU A 405 10.35 -12.20 -9.94
N THR A 406 11.42 -12.90 -10.37
CA THR A 406 11.35 -14.33 -10.71
C THR A 406 12.03 -15.26 -9.71
N GLU A 407 13.14 -14.85 -9.11
CA GLU A 407 14.03 -15.72 -8.32
C GLU A 407 14.00 -15.38 -6.82
N ASN A 408 13.86 -14.10 -6.46
CA ASN A 408 13.89 -13.64 -5.06
C ASN A 408 12.50 -13.26 -4.54
N LYS A 409 11.50 -14.10 -4.83
CA LYS A 409 10.14 -13.87 -4.33
C LYS A 409 10.12 -13.92 -2.80
N THR A 410 9.45 -12.95 -2.21
CA THR A 410 9.24 -12.90 -0.77
C THR A 410 8.43 -14.11 -0.34
N PRO A 411 8.89 -14.86 0.69
CA PRO A 411 8.12 -15.96 1.25
C PRO A 411 6.72 -15.50 1.66
N ALA A 412 5.73 -16.36 1.44
CA ALA A 412 4.36 -16.06 1.81
C ALA A 412 4.27 -15.85 3.33
N PRO A 413 3.69 -14.73 3.81
CA PRO A 413 3.60 -14.49 5.25
C PRO A 413 2.63 -15.49 5.92
N LEU A 414 2.71 -15.60 7.25
CA LEU A 414 1.95 -16.59 8.02
C LEU A 414 0.49 -16.18 8.30
N TRP A 415 0.15 -14.91 8.09
CA TRP A 415 -1.20 -14.37 8.28
C TRP A 415 -2.06 -14.49 7.00
N GLY A 416 -3.37 -14.39 7.20
CA GLY A 416 -4.36 -14.47 6.12
C GLY A 416 -4.41 -15.83 5.43
N VAL A 417 -5.12 -15.87 4.29
CA VAL A 417 -5.26 -17.07 3.46
C VAL A 417 -4.83 -16.80 2.03
N GLU A 418 -4.24 -17.79 1.35
CA GLU A 418 -3.80 -17.63 -0.04
C GLU A 418 -4.95 -17.80 -1.03
N LEU A 419 -5.91 -18.66 -0.70
CA LEU A 419 -7.05 -18.96 -1.54
C LEU A 419 -8.27 -18.23 -1.00
N PHE A 420 -8.81 -17.32 -1.80
CA PHE A 420 -10.10 -16.70 -1.52
C PHE A 420 -10.83 -16.39 -2.81
N CYS A 421 -12.07 -16.86 -2.90
CA CYS A 421 -12.89 -16.63 -4.06
C CYS A 421 -13.66 -15.31 -3.89
N THR A 422 -13.23 -14.26 -4.59
CA THR A 422 -13.90 -12.95 -4.60
C THR A 422 -15.31 -12.98 -5.22
N ARG A 423 -15.74 -14.14 -5.74
CA ARG A 423 -17.08 -14.39 -6.30
C ARG A 423 -18.03 -15.06 -5.30
N CYS A 424 -17.59 -16.15 -4.65
CA CYS A 424 -18.44 -16.98 -3.76
C CYS A 424 -18.02 -17.00 -2.28
N GLU A 425 -16.96 -16.26 -1.92
CA GLU A 425 -16.48 -16.03 -0.55
C GLU A 425 -15.84 -17.23 0.15
N ARG A 426 -15.60 -18.33 -0.58
CA ARG A 426 -14.95 -19.53 -0.02
C ARG A 426 -13.43 -19.40 -0.07
N GLU A 427 -12.77 -19.97 0.94
CA GLU A 427 -11.31 -19.89 1.15
C GLU A 427 -10.54 -21.10 0.58
N ASN A 428 -11.08 -21.77 -0.45
CA ASN A 428 -10.50 -23.00 -0.99
C ASN A 428 -10.26 -22.96 -2.51
N HIS A 429 -10.52 -21.83 -3.16
CA HIS A 429 -10.22 -21.62 -4.57
C HIS A 429 -10.19 -20.12 -4.90
N LEU A 430 -9.56 -19.77 -6.02
CA LEU A 430 -9.59 -18.41 -6.57
C LEU A 430 -10.80 -18.21 -7.50
N ARG A 431 -11.13 -16.95 -7.81
CA ARG A 431 -12.26 -16.56 -8.67
C ARG A 431 -12.29 -17.33 -10.01
N ALA A 432 -11.14 -17.48 -10.65
CA ALA A 432 -10.99 -18.18 -11.93
C ALA A 432 -11.46 -19.66 -11.87
N ASN A 433 -11.41 -20.27 -10.68
CA ASN A 433 -11.77 -21.68 -10.45
C ASN A 433 -13.15 -21.82 -9.78
N CYS A 434 -13.98 -20.77 -9.80
CA CYS A 434 -15.26 -20.76 -9.10
C CYS A 434 -16.41 -21.29 -9.96
N PHE A 435 -16.96 -22.45 -9.58
CA PHE A 435 -18.14 -23.05 -10.20
C PHE A 435 -19.42 -22.93 -9.35
N ALA A 436 -19.36 -22.18 -8.25
CA ALA A 436 -20.51 -21.99 -7.37
C ALA A 436 -21.71 -21.40 -8.15
N LYS A 437 -22.90 -22.00 -7.96
CA LYS A 437 -24.16 -21.40 -8.36
C LYS A 437 -24.52 -20.34 -7.34
N LEU A 438 -24.56 -19.08 -7.77
CA LEU A 438 -24.82 -17.94 -6.92
C LEU A 438 -26.11 -17.25 -7.34
N GLN A 439 -26.72 -16.54 -6.40
CA GLN A 439 -27.92 -15.76 -6.62
C GLN A 439 -27.88 -14.57 -5.65
N CYS A 440 -27.62 -13.38 -6.18
CA CYS A 440 -27.63 -12.14 -5.42
C CYS A 440 -29.08 -11.66 -5.26
N GLU A 441 -29.60 -11.74 -4.03
CA GLU A 441 -30.99 -11.32 -3.75
C GLU A 441 -31.21 -9.82 -3.96
N ILE A 442 -30.21 -8.96 -3.73
CA ILE A 442 -30.31 -7.51 -4.00
C ILE A 442 -30.59 -7.26 -5.50
N CYS A 443 -29.79 -7.86 -6.37
CA CYS A 443 -29.94 -7.72 -7.82
C CYS A 443 -31.21 -8.39 -8.33
N LYS A 444 -31.55 -9.57 -7.81
CA LYS A 444 -32.77 -10.31 -8.17
C LYS A 444 -34.02 -9.52 -7.82
N CYS A 445 -34.11 -8.96 -6.62
CA CYS A 445 -35.27 -8.21 -6.13
C CYS A 445 -35.27 -6.72 -6.55
N SER A 446 -34.27 -6.27 -7.33
CA SER A 446 -34.14 -4.87 -7.73
C SER A 446 -35.27 -4.35 -8.61
N GLY A 447 -35.96 -5.24 -9.35
CA GLY A 447 -36.89 -4.85 -10.41
C GLY A 447 -36.20 -4.27 -11.67
N VAL A 448 -34.87 -4.42 -11.78
CA VAL A 448 -34.08 -3.98 -12.95
C VAL A 448 -33.62 -5.22 -13.71
N LYS A 449 -34.06 -5.40 -14.97
CA LYS A 449 -33.79 -6.57 -15.81
C LYS A 449 -32.32 -6.87 -15.97
N ARG A 450 -31.51 -5.84 -16.19
CA ARG A 450 -30.06 -6.00 -16.29
C ARG A 450 -29.47 -6.57 -15.00
N LEU A 451 -29.93 -6.11 -13.84
CA LEU A 451 -29.45 -6.59 -12.54
C LEU A 451 -29.98 -7.98 -12.23
N TYR A 452 -31.26 -8.26 -12.51
CA TYR A 452 -31.81 -9.60 -12.39
C TYR A 452 -31.00 -10.62 -13.19
N ASN A 453 -30.61 -10.31 -14.43
CA ASN A 453 -29.75 -11.18 -15.22
C ASN A 453 -28.35 -11.34 -14.61
N ALA A 454 -27.78 -10.26 -14.08
CA ALA A 454 -26.48 -10.26 -13.41
C ALA A 454 -26.50 -10.90 -12.01
N SER A 455 -27.67 -11.15 -11.42
CA SER A 455 -27.80 -11.68 -10.06
C SER A 455 -27.12 -13.05 -9.88
N ARG A 456 -26.93 -13.81 -10.97
CA ARG A 456 -26.30 -15.14 -10.94
C ARG A 456 -24.77 -15.11 -10.94
N THR A 457 -24.16 -13.94 -11.08
CA THR A 457 -22.71 -13.81 -11.23
C THR A 457 -21.98 -13.68 -9.90
N HIS A 458 -22.66 -13.30 -8.82
CA HIS A 458 -22.06 -12.95 -7.53
C HIS A 458 -22.99 -13.26 -6.35
N ALA A 459 -22.41 -13.40 -5.15
CA ALA A 459 -23.17 -13.48 -3.90
C ALA A 459 -23.71 -12.10 -3.50
N ALA A 460 -24.81 -12.04 -2.72
CA ALA A 460 -25.31 -10.77 -2.17
C ALA A 460 -24.22 -10.03 -1.41
N GLY A 461 -23.36 -10.77 -0.70
CA GLY A 461 -22.11 -10.34 -0.08
C GLY A 461 -21.25 -9.39 -0.92
N ARG A 462 -21.21 -9.63 -2.24
CA ARG A 462 -20.35 -8.98 -3.25
C ARG A 462 -21.09 -8.02 -4.16
N CYS A 463 -22.33 -7.67 -3.83
CA CYS A 463 -23.12 -6.78 -4.65
C CYS A 463 -22.64 -5.34 -4.47
N MET A 464 -22.25 -4.67 -5.56
CA MET A 464 -21.86 -3.25 -5.52
C MET A 464 -23.02 -2.35 -5.04
N PHE A 465 -24.27 -2.75 -5.25
CA PHE A 465 -25.46 -2.02 -4.78
C PHE A 465 -25.72 -2.15 -3.27
N LYS A 466 -24.79 -2.75 -2.52
CA LYS A 466 -24.71 -2.55 -1.07
C LYS A 466 -24.22 -1.15 -0.72
N TYR A 467 -23.44 -0.54 -1.60
CA TYR A 467 -22.84 0.77 -1.38
C TYR A 467 -23.61 1.88 -2.10
N TRP A 468 -24.41 1.55 -3.12
CA TRP A 468 -25.11 2.51 -3.95
C TRP A 468 -26.61 2.28 -4.01
N ALA A 469 -27.33 3.35 -4.34
CA ALA A 469 -28.73 3.26 -4.72
C ALA A 469 -28.91 2.36 -5.95
N LEU A 470 -29.98 1.56 -5.93
CA LEU A 470 -30.41 0.80 -7.10
C LEU A 470 -30.88 1.76 -8.20
N PRO A 471 -30.68 1.41 -9.48
CA PRO A 471 -31.31 2.14 -10.59
C PRO A 471 -32.83 2.07 -10.50
N PRO A 472 -33.55 3.01 -11.16
CA PRO A 472 -35.00 2.93 -11.28
C PRO A 472 -35.45 1.58 -11.86
N ARG A 473 -36.60 1.07 -11.38
CA ARG A 473 -37.18 -0.19 -11.86
C ARG A 473 -37.55 -0.11 -13.33
N ASP A 474 -37.39 -1.21 -14.04
CA ASP A 474 -37.88 -1.34 -15.41
C ASP A 474 -39.41 -1.49 -15.41
N VAL A 475 -40.09 -0.79 -16.31
CA VAL A 475 -41.56 -0.87 -16.45
C VAL A 475 -41.96 -2.31 -16.81
N GLY A 476 -42.88 -2.89 -16.05
CA GLY A 476 -43.41 -4.24 -16.27
C GLY A 476 -42.62 -5.38 -15.63
N MET A 477 -41.59 -5.08 -14.82
CA MET A 477 -40.96 -6.08 -13.94
C MET A 477 -41.76 -6.23 -12.64
N HIS A 478 -42.47 -7.35 -12.48
CA HIS A 478 -43.05 -7.74 -11.20
C HIS A 478 -42.01 -8.50 -10.35
N PRO A 479 -42.06 -8.38 -9.01
CA PRO A 479 -41.10 -8.99 -8.08
C PRO A 479 -40.94 -10.51 -8.20
#